data_AF-A0A6M3JWR6-F1
#
_entry.id   AF-A0A6M3JWR6-F1
#
_cell.length_a   1.000
_cell.length_b   1.000
_cell.length_c   1.000
_cell.angle_alpha   90.00
_cell.angle_beta   90.00
_cell.angle_gamma   90.00
#
_symmetry.space_group_name_H-M   'P 1'
#
loop_
_entity.id
_entity.type
_entity.pdbx_description
1 polymer ?
#
loop_
_entity_poly.entity_id
_entity_poly.type
_entity_poly.pdbx_seq_one_letter_code
_entity_poly.pdbx_strand_id
1 'polypeptide(L)'
;MPNKQIEREDRYKPEHIIDNQKQLISAKSNMSSYWQTLHDYFYVEAQDINKSYAPGAELDTSYLYDATTLEVSDVLASGFMNYLTPPSSKWFRLRSKNPSLTENKDVADFWEEVAEECNYTFNRSNFYQTIHPGYKSSGVYGTSVLIEEDDIQDVARFYNLPIKQVCIVEDGFGRVVEYYIEFEYTAYQAASRWGIESLEKSMQDEVEARKDTKHKFLLFIAKREVRDVTRSNKTNMPIMALWIDVANKKLVDEGGYNEFPAMCHRFDKRPFLPWGFSPAMKALPFARQLNAIAKTNLRAMMKHTDPPIALPNNAFIMPFNANPRAINYYNKNSMDSSKDIFAFGNFGDPQVGLNALEYYSQKVKSLMYYDVFLAFEGLGKQMNNPEVMERINEKMSMLGPAVGRWTSEVLNP
;
A
#
# COMPACT_ATOMS: atom_id res chain seq x y z
N MET A 1 -33.36 -26.23 19.17
CA MET A 1 -32.33 -25.43 18.48
C MET A 1 -32.44 -23.89 18.63
N PRO A 2 -33.11 -23.28 19.64
CA PRO A 2 -33.10 -21.81 19.78
C PRO A 2 -31.80 -21.25 20.41
N ASN A 3 -31.12 -21.99 21.31
CA ASN A 3 -29.89 -21.50 21.96
C ASN A 3 -28.73 -21.20 20.99
N LYS A 4 -28.61 -21.93 19.87
CA LYS A 4 -27.56 -21.65 18.85
C LYS A 4 -27.86 -20.41 18.01
N GLN A 5 -29.12 -19.97 17.92
CA GLN A 5 -29.47 -18.72 17.23
C GLN A 5 -29.18 -17.51 18.12
N ILE A 6 -29.50 -17.62 19.41
CA ILE A 6 -29.25 -16.56 20.41
C ILE A 6 -27.73 -16.34 20.62
N GLU A 7 -26.93 -17.41 20.73
CA GLU A 7 -25.46 -17.31 20.81
C GLU A 7 -24.82 -16.71 19.53
N ARG A 8 -25.50 -16.81 18.37
CA ARG A 8 -25.00 -16.28 17.09
C ARG A 8 -25.39 -14.83 16.84
N GLU A 9 -26.56 -14.40 17.30
CA GLU A 9 -26.92 -12.98 17.32
C GLU A 9 -26.03 -12.17 18.27
N ASP A 10 -25.56 -12.78 19.36
CA ASP A 10 -24.62 -12.17 20.30
C ASP A 10 -23.24 -11.88 19.67
N ARG A 11 -22.83 -12.59 18.61
CA ARG A 11 -21.53 -12.37 17.92
C ARG A 11 -21.43 -10.97 17.29
N TYR A 12 -22.55 -10.41 16.83
CA TYR A 12 -22.58 -9.15 16.09
C TYR A 12 -22.88 -7.94 16.98
N LYS A 13 -22.85 -8.11 18.30
CA LYS A 13 -22.91 -6.97 19.22
C LYS A 13 -21.71 -6.03 18.99
N PRO A 14 -21.93 -4.70 18.98
CA PRO A 14 -20.85 -3.74 18.78
C PRO A 14 -19.63 -3.94 19.68
N GLU A 15 -19.86 -4.31 20.95
CA GLU A 15 -18.79 -4.55 21.92
C GLU A 15 -17.86 -5.70 21.50
N HIS A 16 -18.44 -6.83 21.07
CA HIS A 16 -17.68 -7.99 20.62
C HIS A 16 -16.89 -7.70 19.34
N ILE A 17 -17.48 -6.95 18.41
CA ILE A 17 -16.82 -6.55 17.16
C ILE A 17 -15.61 -5.66 17.46
N ILE A 18 -15.76 -4.67 18.35
CA ILE A 18 -14.67 -3.79 18.79
C ILE A 18 -13.57 -4.59 19.49
N ASP A 19 -13.93 -5.53 20.37
CA ASP A 19 -12.94 -6.32 21.10
C ASP A 19 -12.19 -7.30 20.18
N ASN A 20 -12.87 -7.90 19.20
CA ASN A 20 -12.22 -8.68 18.15
C ASN A 20 -11.26 -7.83 17.30
N GLN A 21 -11.68 -6.61 16.92
CA GLN A 21 -10.80 -5.68 16.21
C GLN A 21 -9.53 -5.38 17.01
N LYS A 22 -9.63 -5.12 18.32
CA LYS A 22 -8.45 -4.89 19.18
C LYS A 22 -7.51 -6.09 19.23
N GLN A 23 -8.05 -7.30 19.26
CA GLN A 23 -7.25 -8.53 19.19
C GLN A 23 -6.52 -8.64 17.85
N LEU A 24 -7.20 -8.34 16.74
CA LEU A 24 -6.59 -8.35 15.41
C LEU A 24 -5.51 -7.27 15.25
N ILE A 25 -5.74 -6.07 15.79
CA ILE A 25 -4.75 -4.97 15.82
C ILE A 25 -3.50 -5.43 16.60
N SER A 26 -3.70 -6.08 17.74
CA SER A 26 -2.60 -6.61 18.55
C SER A 26 -1.82 -7.70 17.81
N ALA A 27 -2.52 -8.63 17.15
CA ALA A 27 -1.92 -9.69 16.36
C ALA A 27 -1.11 -9.16 15.17
N LYS A 28 -1.55 -8.07 14.53
CA LYS A 28 -0.85 -7.46 13.39
C LYS A 28 0.27 -6.49 13.78
N SER A 29 0.51 -6.18 15.06
CA SER A 29 1.48 -5.16 15.51
C SER A 29 2.91 -5.35 14.95
N ASN A 30 3.40 -6.60 14.93
CA ASN A 30 4.70 -6.92 14.32
C ASN A 30 4.72 -6.64 12.82
N MET A 31 3.62 -6.96 12.13
CA MET A 31 3.47 -6.69 10.70
C MET A 31 3.35 -5.18 10.43
N SER A 32 2.63 -4.43 11.27
CA SER A 32 2.54 -2.97 11.15
C SER A 32 3.90 -2.28 11.28
N SER A 33 4.76 -2.76 12.18
CA SER A 33 6.14 -2.30 12.30
C SER A 33 6.97 -2.61 11.04
N TYR A 34 6.73 -3.77 10.43
CA TYR A 34 7.39 -4.14 9.19
C TYR A 34 6.90 -3.28 8.01
N TRP A 35 5.59 -3.05 7.90
CA TRP A 35 5.02 -2.16 6.89
C TRP A 35 5.51 -0.72 7.04
N GLN A 36 5.68 -0.21 8.27
CA GLN A 36 6.29 1.11 8.46
C GLN A 36 7.71 1.17 7.90
N THR A 37 8.50 0.10 8.09
CA THR A 37 9.83 0.04 7.50
C THR A 37 9.77 0.05 5.97
N LEU A 38 8.80 -0.64 5.36
CA LEU A 38 8.62 -0.63 3.91
C LEU A 38 8.16 0.74 3.41
N HIS A 39 7.23 1.37 4.13
CA HIS A 39 6.72 2.72 3.87
C HIS A 39 7.86 3.73 3.80
N ASP A 40 8.70 3.75 4.83
CA ASP A 40 9.87 4.61 4.95
C ASP A 40 10.80 4.50 3.71
N TYR A 41 10.99 3.29 3.15
CA TYR A 41 11.90 3.08 2.00
C TYR A 41 11.24 3.18 0.62
N PHE A 42 9.96 2.83 0.46
CA PHE A 42 9.35 2.57 -0.85
C PHE A 42 8.07 3.40 -1.13
N TYR A 43 7.43 3.99 -0.13
CA TYR A 43 6.13 4.67 -0.32
C TYR A 43 5.91 5.84 0.65
N VAL A 44 6.83 6.81 0.67
CA VAL A 44 6.87 7.91 1.63
C VAL A 44 5.73 8.92 1.51
N GLU A 45 5.07 9.00 0.35
CA GLU A 45 4.00 9.97 0.10
C GLU A 45 2.61 9.49 0.53
N ALA A 46 2.45 8.21 0.91
CA ALA A 46 1.21 7.70 1.47
C ALA A 46 1.03 8.13 2.94
N GLN A 47 -0.15 7.87 3.51
CA GLN A 47 -0.35 8.04 4.95
C GLN A 47 0.53 7.05 5.73
N ASP A 48 1.28 7.57 6.71
CA ASP A 48 2.06 6.75 7.62
C ASP A 48 1.25 5.72 8.40
N ILE A 49 1.94 4.65 8.76
CA ILE A 49 1.33 3.51 9.43
C ILE A 49 1.40 3.70 10.95
N ASN A 50 2.59 3.87 11.51
CA ASN A 50 2.82 4.01 12.94
C ASN A 50 3.14 5.45 13.34
N LYS A 51 3.67 6.26 12.42
CA LYS A 51 3.97 7.68 12.66
C LYS A 51 2.75 8.55 12.34
N SER A 52 2.74 9.76 12.89
CA SER A 52 1.75 10.78 12.54
C SER A 52 2.50 12.10 12.39
N TYR A 53 2.42 12.68 11.19
CA TYR A 53 2.96 14.01 10.92
C TYR A 53 1.85 15.06 10.99
N ALA A 54 2.21 16.28 11.38
CA ALA A 54 1.31 17.40 11.23
C ALA A 54 1.08 17.67 9.73
N PRO A 55 -0.14 18.05 9.31
CA PRO A 55 -0.39 18.41 7.92
C PRO A 55 0.57 19.49 7.42
N GLY A 56 1.23 19.24 6.29
CA GLY A 56 2.20 20.16 5.69
C GLY A 56 3.61 20.12 6.28
N ALA A 57 3.89 19.24 7.23
CA ALA A 57 5.26 19.00 7.70
C ALA A 57 6.10 18.31 6.61
N GLU A 58 7.40 18.63 6.57
CA GLU A 58 8.35 17.92 5.72
C GLU A 58 8.46 16.45 6.15
N LEU A 59 8.43 15.54 5.17
CA LEU A 59 8.58 14.11 5.43
C LEU A 59 10.00 13.81 5.89
N ASP A 60 10.15 13.15 7.04
CA ASP A 60 11.45 12.70 7.51
C ASP A 60 11.96 11.56 6.62
N THR A 61 12.82 11.92 5.67
CA THR A 61 13.51 11.02 4.74
C THR A 61 15.01 11.02 5.00
N SER A 62 15.45 11.41 6.20
CA SER A 62 16.87 11.54 6.58
C SER A 62 17.70 10.26 6.46
N TYR A 63 17.03 9.11 6.44
CA TYR A 63 17.62 7.78 6.27
C TYR A 63 17.67 7.32 4.81
N LEU A 64 17.03 8.04 3.89
CA LEU A 64 17.00 7.77 2.45
C LEU A 64 18.09 8.59 1.75
N TYR A 65 19.22 7.94 1.47
CA TYR A 65 20.35 8.51 0.73
C TYR A 65 20.29 8.20 -0.77
N ASP A 66 19.43 7.27 -1.19
CA ASP A 66 19.22 6.85 -2.57
C ASP A 66 17.72 6.73 -2.87
N ALA A 67 17.27 7.27 -4.01
CA ALA A 67 15.86 7.33 -4.39
C ALA A 67 15.38 6.17 -5.27
N THR A 68 16.25 5.19 -5.62
CA THR A 68 15.90 4.06 -6.51
C THR A 68 14.65 3.33 -6.03
N THR A 69 14.51 3.16 -4.70
CA THR A 69 13.38 2.42 -4.11
C THR A 69 12.03 3.10 -4.29
N LEU A 70 12.01 4.43 -4.37
CA LEU A 70 10.81 5.20 -4.66
C LEU A 70 10.42 5.04 -6.13
N GLU A 71 11.39 5.23 -7.02
CA GLU A 71 11.21 5.11 -8.48
C GLU A 71 10.67 3.74 -8.88
N VAL A 72 11.26 2.65 -8.37
CA VAL A 72 10.82 1.29 -8.73
C VAL A 72 9.40 1.00 -8.28
N SER A 73 8.94 1.63 -7.20
CA SER A 73 7.58 1.46 -6.69
C SER A 73 6.56 2.17 -7.57
N ASP A 74 6.91 3.35 -8.11
CA ASP A 74 6.09 4.09 -9.07
C ASP A 74 5.99 3.38 -10.42
N VAL A 75 7.12 2.87 -10.92
CA VAL A 75 7.15 2.11 -12.18
C VAL A 75 6.36 0.80 -12.06
N LEU A 76 6.42 0.13 -10.90
CA LEU A 76 5.59 -1.05 -10.63
C LEU A 76 4.09 -0.70 -10.69
N ALA A 77 3.67 0.39 -10.04
CA ALA A 77 2.26 0.79 -10.01
C ALA A 77 1.75 1.17 -11.42
N SER A 78 2.55 1.96 -12.15
CA SER A 78 2.27 2.36 -13.53
C SER A 78 2.21 1.14 -14.46
N GLY A 79 3.13 0.20 -14.29
CA GLY A 79 3.21 -1.03 -15.06
C GLY A 79 1.99 -1.94 -14.86
N PHE A 80 1.53 -2.11 -13.62
CA PHE A 80 0.30 -2.85 -13.36
C PHE A 80 -0.93 -2.13 -13.93
N MET A 81 -1.04 -0.82 -13.78
CA MET A 81 -2.17 -0.07 -14.34
C MET A 81 -2.24 -0.18 -15.85
N ASN A 82 -1.10 -0.01 -16.54
CA ASN A 82 -1.03 -0.10 -18.01
C ASN A 82 -1.35 -1.50 -18.53
N TYR A 83 -1.08 -2.55 -17.75
CA TYR A 83 -1.31 -3.92 -18.17
C TYR A 83 -2.69 -4.47 -17.79
N LEU A 84 -3.11 -4.29 -16.53
CA LEU A 84 -4.34 -4.89 -16.00
C LEU A 84 -5.58 -4.04 -16.27
N THR A 85 -5.46 -2.72 -16.10
CA THR A 85 -6.60 -1.79 -16.15
C THR A 85 -6.25 -0.52 -16.95
N PRO A 86 -5.79 -0.63 -18.22
CA PRO A 86 -5.48 0.54 -19.03
C PRO A 86 -6.74 1.36 -19.31
N PRO A 87 -6.81 2.65 -18.93
CA PRO A 87 -8.01 3.48 -19.13
C PRO A 87 -8.31 3.77 -20.61
N SER A 88 -7.30 3.66 -21.47
CA SER A 88 -7.41 3.95 -22.91
C SER A 88 -7.99 2.79 -23.74
N SER A 89 -8.20 1.60 -23.16
CA SER A 89 -8.69 0.44 -23.90
C SER A 89 -9.66 -0.43 -23.09
N LYS A 90 -10.48 -1.23 -23.79
CA LYS A 90 -11.37 -2.20 -23.14
C LYS A 90 -10.56 -3.38 -22.60
N TRP A 91 -10.33 -3.42 -21.28
CA TRP A 91 -9.48 -4.40 -20.61
C TRP A 91 -10.24 -5.60 -20.01
N PHE A 92 -11.57 -5.61 -20.03
CA PHE A 92 -12.40 -6.74 -19.65
C PHE A 92 -13.49 -7.02 -20.68
N ARG A 93 -14.08 -8.22 -20.61
CA ARG A 93 -15.24 -8.64 -21.41
C ARG A 93 -16.16 -9.49 -20.55
N LEU A 94 -17.45 -9.30 -20.69
CA LEU A 94 -18.47 -10.13 -20.06
C LEU A 94 -18.90 -11.22 -21.04
N ARG A 95 -19.06 -12.45 -20.53
CA ARG A 95 -19.55 -13.60 -21.30
C ARG A 95 -20.41 -14.47 -20.42
N SER A 96 -21.43 -15.08 -21.02
CA SER A 96 -22.22 -16.11 -20.35
C SER A 96 -21.35 -17.30 -19.95
N LYS A 97 -21.59 -17.85 -18.75
CA LYS A 97 -20.97 -19.11 -18.31
C LYS A 97 -21.46 -20.32 -19.10
N ASN A 98 -22.64 -20.23 -19.72
CA ASN A 98 -23.20 -21.29 -20.54
C ASN A 98 -22.77 -21.11 -22.01
N PRO A 99 -21.97 -22.02 -22.56
CA PRO A 99 -21.46 -21.91 -23.94
C PRO A 99 -22.57 -21.78 -24.99
N SER A 100 -23.71 -22.47 -24.80
CA SER A 100 -24.83 -22.43 -25.75
C SER A 100 -25.48 -21.05 -25.86
N LEU A 101 -25.38 -20.23 -24.81
CA LEU A 101 -25.88 -18.85 -24.84
C LEU A 101 -24.85 -17.89 -25.43
N THR A 102 -23.57 -18.24 -25.44
CA THR A 102 -22.51 -17.42 -26.05
C THR A 102 -22.60 -17.41 -27.57
N GLU A 103 -23.11 -18.50 -28.17
CA GLU A 103 -23.32 -18.60 -29.63
C GLU A 103 -24.57 -17.83 -30.09
N ASN A 104 -25.47 -17.46 -29.17
CA ASN A 104 -26.61 -16.63 -29.49
C ASN A 104 -26.17 -15.17 -29.61
N LYS A 105 -26.32 -14.61 -30.82
CA LYS A 105 -25.93 -13.23 -31.12
C LYS A 105 -26.62 -12.22 -30.22
N ASP A 106 -27.93 -12.33 -29.98
CA ASP A 106 -28.67 -11.37 -29.18
C ASP A 106 -28.16 -11.33 -27.73
N VAL A 107 -27.76 -12.50 -27.20
CA VAL A 107 -27.18 -12.60 -25.85
C VAL A 107 -25.76 -12.05 -25.82
N ALA A 108 -24.96 -12.30 -26.85
CA ALA A 108 -23.61 -11.75 -26.96
C ALA A 108 -23.64 -10.22 -27.07
N ASP A 109 -24.52 -9.67 -27.90
CA ASP A 109 -24.71 -8.23 -28.07
C ASP A 109 -25.14 -7.58 -26.74
N PHE A 110 -26.08 -8.19 -26.00
CA PHE A 110 -26.45 -7.72 -24.66
C PHE A 110 -25.27 -7.69 -23.67
N TRP A 111 -24.44 -8.73 -23.62
CA TRP A 111 -23.26 -8.73 -22.73
C TRP A 111 -22.21 -7.69 -23.15
N GLU A 112 -22.09 -7.40 -24.43
CA GLU A 112 -21.23 -6.34 -24.93
C GLU A 112 -21.76 -4.96 -24.50
N GLU A 113 -23.06 -4.69 -24.63
CA GLU A 113 -23.70 -3.47 -24.12
C GLU A 113 -23.49 -3.29 -22.60
N VAL A 114 -23.68 -4.35 -21.81
CA VAL A 114 -23.43 -4.29 -20.35
C VAL A 114 -21.97 -4.02 -20.05
N ALA A 115 -21.03 -4.63 -20.79
CA ALA A 115 -19.61 -4.39 -20.60
C ALA A 115 -19.21 -2.94 -20.97
N GLU A 116 -19.85 -2.36 -21.99
CA GLU A 116 -19.67 -0.96 -22.35
C GLU A 116 -20.17 -0.01 -21.26
N GLU A 117 -21.33 -0.29 -20.66
CA GLU A 117 -21.86 0.50 -19.55
C GLU A 117 -20.93 0.44 -18.32
N CYS A 118 -20.44 -0.75 -17.94
CA CYS A 118 -19.46 -0.88 -16.86
C CYS A 118 -18.18 -0.07 -17.17
N ASN A 119 -17.69 -0.12 -18.41
CA ASN A 119 -16.49 0.63 -18.81
C ASN A 119 -16.75 2.14 -18.75
N TYR A 120 -17.94 2.58 -19.17
CA TYR A 120 -18.39 3.97 -19.04
C TYR A 120 -18.42 4.42 -17.57
N THR A 121 -18.98 3.61 -16.67
CA THR A 121 -18.99 3.90 -15.22
C THR A 121 -17.57 4.00 -14.64
N PHE A 122 -16.66 3.09 -14.99
CA PHE A 122 -15.27 3.15 -14.50
C PHE A 122 -14.52 4.40 -15.00
N ASN A 123 -14.75 4.83 -16.25
CA ASN A 123 -14.13 6.04 -16.79
C ASN A 123 -14.69 7.32 -16.18
N ARG A 124 -15.99 7.34 -15.84
CA ARG A 124 -16.66 8.49 -15.24
C ARG A 124 -16.37 8.64 -13.75
N SER A 125 -16.28 7.51 -13.04
CA SER A 125 -15.99 7.47 -11.60
C SER A 125 -14.51 7.75 -11.29
N ASN A 126 -14.14 7.66 -10.01
CA ASN A 126 -12.77 7.80 -9.54
C ASN A 126 -11.96 6.49 -9.58
N PHE A 127 -12.42 5.44 -10.25
CA PHE A 127 -11.79 4.11 -10.26
C PHE A 127 -10.30 4.18 -10.64
N TYR A 128 -9.97 4.74 -11.81
CA TYR A 128 -8.58 4.77 -12.32
C TYR A 128 -7.64 5.60 -11.45
N GLN A 129 -8.15 6.63 -10.77
CA GLN A 129 -7.39 7.43 -9.81
C GLN A 129 -7.10 6.64 -8.54
N THR A 130 -8.03 5.76 -8.15
CA THR A 130 -7.99 5.04 -6.87
C THR A 130 -7.23 3.71 -6.96
N ILE A 131 -7.35 3.00 -8.08
CA ILE A 131 -6.69 1.70 -8.28
C ILE A 131 -5.17 1.83 -8.40
N HIS A 132 -4.66 2.96 -8.92
CA HIS A 132 -3.22 3.17 -9.09
C HIS A 132 -2.45 3.18 -7.75
N PRO A 133 -2.84 3.96 -6.72
CA PRO A 133 -2.32 3.81 -5.37
C PRO A 133 -2.49 2.40 -4.78
N GLY A 134 -3.53 1.67 -5.19
CA GLY A 134 -3.75 0.28 -4.79
C GLY A 134 -2.68 -0.67 -5.36
N TYR A 135 -2.28 -0.51 -6.62
CA TYR A 135 -1.16 -1.24 -7.21
C TYR A 135 0.15 -0.99 -6.47
N LYS A 136 0.43 0.29 -6.13
CA LYS A 136 1.61 0.64 -5.34
C LYS A 136 1.57 0.02 -3.94
N SER A 137 0.43 0.15 -3.24
CA SER A 137 0.21 -0.43 -1.90
C SER A 137 0.41 -1.95 -1.89
N SER A 138 -0.09 -2.63 -2.91
CA SER A 138 0.12 -4.06 -3.12
C SER A 138 1.59 -4.42 -3.35
N GLY A 139 2.30 -3.70 -4.22
CA GLY A 139 3.73 -3.93 -4.47
C GLY A 139 4.62 -3.65 -3.26
N VAL A 140 4.23 -2.69 -2.41
CA VAL A 140 5.01 -2.27 -1.24
C VAL A 140 4.66 -3.06 0.01
N TYR A 141 3.39 -3.08 0.42
CA TYR A 141 2.94 -3.74 1.65
C TYR A 141 2.53 -5.20 1.46
N GLY A 142 2.33 -5.62 0.22
CA GLY A 142 1.90 -6.97 -0.13
C GLY A 142 0.38 -7.14 -0.05
N THR A 143 -0.32 -6.17 0.54
CA THR A 143 -1.77 -6.16 0.67
C THR A 143 -2.31 -4.79 0.25
N SER A 144 -3.40 -4.77 -0.49
CA SER A 144 -4.17 -3.56 -0.82
C SER A 144 -5.65 -3.83 -0.64
N VAL A 145 -6.40 -2.89 -0.11
CA VAL A 145 -7.84 -3.04 0.09
C VAL A 145 -8.57 -1.88 -0.58
N LEU A 146 -9.42 -2.22 -1.53
CA LEU A 146 -10.31 -1.30 -2.23
C LEU A 146 -11.74 -1.51 -1.71
N ILE A 147 -12.48 -0.44 -1.46
CA ILE A 147 -13.92 -0.48 -1.25
C ILE A 147 -14.61 0.22 -2.42
N GLU A 148 -15.74 -0.33 -2.83
CA GLU A 148 -16.76 0.32 -3.66
C GLU A 148 -17.96 0.76 -2.79
N GLU A 149 -18.42 1.99 -2.99
CA GLU A 149 -19.67 2.52 -2.43
C GLU A 149 -20.53 3.12 -3.54
N ASP A 150 -21.86 3.05 -3.35
CA ASP A 150 -22.82 3.73 -4.22
C ASP A 150 -22.66 5.25 -4.11
N ASP A 151 -22.61 5.94 -5.25
CA ASP A 151 -22.53 7.40 -5.32
C ASP A 151 -23.66 7.99 -6.15
N ILE A 152 -24.29 9.04 -5.64
CA ILE A 152 -25.46 9.65 -6.29
C ILE A 152 -25.09 10.38 -7.59
N GLN A 153 -23.85 10.89 -7.70
CA GLN A 153 -23.40 11.70 -8.85
C GLN A 153 -22.72 10.86 -9.93
N ASP A 154 -21.85 9.94 -9.50
CA ASP A 154 -20.97 9.16 -10.37
C ASP A 154 -21.32 7.66 -10.41
N VAL A 155 -22.46 7.27 -9.83
CA VAL A 155 -22.97 5.89 -9.69
C VAL A 155 -22.17 5.04 -8.72
N ALA A 156 -20.85 5.01 -8.87
CA ALA A 156 -19.94 4.25 -8.02
C ALA A 156 -18.75 5.11 -7.60
N ARG A 157 -18.30 4.93 -6.36
CA ARG A 157 -17.12 5.59 -5.82
C ARG A 157 -16.22 4.58 -5.13
N PHE A 158 -14.94 4.64 -5.48
CA PHE A 158 -13.92 3.74 -4.99
C PHE A 158 -13.06 4.41 -3.92
N TYR A 159 -12.62 3.64 -2.94
CA TYR A 159 -11.71 4.08 -1.88
C TYR A 159 -10.57 3.07 -1.72
N ASN A 160 -9.33 3.52 -1.92
CA ASN A 160 -8.16 2.74 -1.56
C ASN A 160 -7.83 3.00 -0.09
N LEU A 161 -7.90 1.97 0.73
CA LEU A 161 -7.77 2.10 2.17
C LEU A 161 -6.31 2.00 2.61
N PRO A 162 -5.84 2.92 3.47
CA PRO A 162 -4.57 2.77 4.18
C PRO A 162 -4.52 1.45 4.95
N ILE A 163 -3.46 0.66 4.75
CA ILE A 163 -3.31 -0.66 5.38
C ILE A 163 -3.34 -0.62 6.92
N LYS A 164 -3.00 0.54 7.51
CA LYS A 164 -3.12 0.80 8.95
C LYS A 164 -4.54 0.61 9.45
N GLN A 165 -5.53 1.11 8.70
CA GLN A 165 -6.93 1.18 9.09
C GLN A 165 -7.67 -0.14 8.94
N VAL A 166 -7.10 -1.10 8.21
CA VAL A 166 -7.78 -2.35 7.87
C VAL A 166 -7.27 -3.52 8.69
N CYS A 167 -8.19 -4.36 9.16
CA CYS A 167 -7.93 -5.72 9.60
C CYS A 167 -8.80 -6.68 8.79
N ILE A 168 -8.22 -7.79 8.35
CA ILE A 168 -8.90 -8.82 7.56
C ILE A 168 -8.87 -10.16 8.29
N VAL A 169 -9.91 -10.97 8.09
CA VAL A 169 -10.01 -12.33 8.61
C VAL A 169 -10.27 -13.29 7.45
N GLU A 170 -9.54 -14.40 7.45
CA GLU A 170 -9.70 -15.47 6.47
C GLU A 170 -10.58 -16.60 6.98
N ASP A 171 -11.29 -17.26 6.07
CA ASP A 171 -11.93 -18.55 6.33
C ASP A 171 -10.93 -19.72 6.24
N GLY A 172 -11.39 -20.94 6.56
CA GLY A 172 -10.57 -22.16 6.46
C GLY A 172 -10.10 -22.50 5.04
N PHE A 173 -10.67 -21.87 4.01
CA PHE A 173 -10.25 -22.00 2.61
C PHE A 173 -9.31 -20.85 2.19
N GLY A 174 -8.97 -19.94 3.10
CA GLY A 174 -8.07 -18.82 2.86
C GLY A 174 -8.69 -17.63 2.12
N ARG A 175 -10.02 -17.58 1.99
CA ARG A 175 -10.76 -16.45 1.42
C ARG A 175 -10.98 -15.40 2.50
N VAL A 176 -10.83 -14.13 2.15
CA VAL A 176 -11.14 -13.05 3.09
C VAL A 176 -12.66 -12.98 3.26
N VAL A 177 -13.13 -13.09 4.51
CA VAL A 177 -14.56 -13.17 4.82
C VAL A 177 -15.04 -12.07 5.76
N GLU A 178 -14.14 -11.49 6.55
CA GLU A 178 -14.45 -10.36 7.40
C GLU A 178 -13.45 -9.22 7.20
N TYR A 179 -13.98 -8.01 7.21
CA TYR A 179 -13.23 -6.77 7.16
C TYR A 179 -13.59 -5.89 8.34
N TYR A 180 -12.59 -5.35 9.00
CA TYR A 180 -12.70 -4.37 10.06
C TYR A 180 -11.93 -3.12 9.64
N ILE A 181 -12.64 -2.02 9.44
CA ILE A 181 -12.10 -0.85 8.76
C ILE A 181 -12.37 0.38 9.62
N GLU A 182 -11.30 1.00 10.12
CA GLU A 182 -11.38 2.18 10.96
C GLU A 182 -11.37 3.46 10.12
N PHE A 183 -12.41 4.28 10.27
CA PHE A 183 -12.52 5.60 9.69
C PHE A 183 -12.48 6.66 10.79
N GLU A 184 -11.95 7.83 10.45
CA GLU A 184 -11.99 9.01 11.31
C GLU A 184 -12.82 10.09 10.63
N TYR A 185 -13.95 10.46 11.24
CA TYR A 185 -14.83 11.51 10.74
C TYR A 185 -15.03 12.59 11.78
N THR A 186 -15.17 13.84 11.33
CA THR A 186 -15.69 14.88 12.22
C THR A 186 -17.17 14.65 12.48
N ALA A 187 -17.69 15.22 13.58
CA ALA A 187 -19.12 15.12 13.89
C ALA A 187 -20.00 15.62 12.71
N TYR A 188 -19.55 16.67 12.01
CA TYR A 188 -20.21 17.17 10.81
C TYR A 188 -20.22 16.17 9.65
N GLN A 189 -19.08 15.53 9.36
CA GLN A 189 -18.99 14.51 8.31
C GLN A 189 -19.86 13.29 8.64
N ALA A 190 -19.84 12.85 9.90
CA ALA A 190 -20.67 11.77 10.40
C ALA A 190 -22.17 12.10 10.25
N ALA A 191 -22.58 13.33 10.59
CA ALA A 191 -23.97 13.78 10.46
C ALA A 191 -24.41 13.86 9.00
N SER A 192 -23.51 14.28 8.09
CA SER A 192 -23.79 14.29 6.65
C SER A 192 -23.99 12.88 6.08
N ARG A 193 -23.36 11.86 6.68
CA ARG A 193 -23.39 10.48 6.19
C ARG A 193 -24.56 9.68 6.75
N TRP A 194 -24.80 9.76 8.06
CA TRP A 194 -25.81 8.94 8.76
C TRP A 194 -27.00 9.72 9.33
N GLY A 195 -27.00 11.05 9.17
CA GLY A 195 -27.95 11.95 9.82
C GLY A 195 -27.56 12.27 11.26
N ILE A 196 -27.97 13.45 11.74
CA ILE A 196 -27.62 13.95 13.07
C ILE A 196 -28.23 13.09 14.20
N GLU A 197 -29.44 12.55 13.98
CA GLU A 197 -30.19 11.78 14.97
C GLU A 197 -29.55 10.43 15.32
N SER A 198 -28.83 9.84 14.37
CA SER A 198 -28.14 8.56 14.54
C SER A 198 -26.94 8.67 15.49
N LEU A 199 -26.34 9.87 15.55
CA LEU A 199 -25.17 10.17 16.36
C LEU A 199 -25.49 10.25 17.86
N GLU A 200 -24.45 10.21 18.69
CA GLU A 200 -24.55 10.48 20.11
C GLU A 200 -24.79 11.98 20.38
N LYS A 201 -25.44 12.32 21.49
CA LYS A 201 -25.72 13.71 21.89
C LYS A 201 -24.46 14.58 21.92
N SER A 202 -23.34 14.03 22.39
CA SER A 202 -22.05 14.73 22.41
C SER A 202 -21.66 15.22 21.01
N MET A 203 -21.74 14.35 20.00
CA MET A 203 -21.45 14.67 18.61
C MET A 203 -22.50 15.61 17.99
N GLN A 204 -23.78 15.50 18.37
CA GLN A 204 -24.82 16.43 17.94
C GLN A 204 -24.50 17.86 18.39
N ASP A 205 -24.12 18.03 19.66
CA ASP A 205 -23.70 19.33 20.22
C ASP A 205 -22.43 19.85 19.52
N GLU A 206 -21.51 18.96 19.14
CA GLU A 206 -20.31 19.32 18.38
C GLU A 206 -20.60 19.79 16.95
N VAL A 207 -21.64 19.25 16.30
CA VAL A 207 -22.11 19.71 14.98
C VAL A 207 -22.61 21.15 15.09
N GLU A 208 -23.42 21.46 16.12
CA GLU A 208 -23.92 22.81 16.36
C GLU A 208 -22.78 23.79 16.69
N ALA A 209 -21.82 23.34 17.51
CA ALA A 209 -20.64 24.12 17.88
C ALA A 209 -19.57 24.21 16.77
N ARG A 210 -19.76 23.52 15.63
CA ARG A 210 -18.82 23.42 14.51
C ARG A 210 -17.39 23.09 14.95
N LYS A 211 -17.26 22.09 15.82
CA LYS A 211 -15.94 21.59 16.23
C LYS A 211 -15.40 20.60 15.19
N ASP A 212 -14.10 20.72 14.91
CA ASP A 212 -13.36 19.83 14.00
C ASP A 212 -12.72 18.62 14.73
N THR A 213 -13.33 18.21 15.84
CA THR A 213 -12.95 17.00 16.59
C THR A 213 -13.25 15.77 15.75
N LYS A 214 -12.24 14.90 15.59
CA LYS A 214 -12.37 13.63 14.87
C LYS A 214 -12.77 12.51 15.81
N HIS A 215 -13.76 11.73 15.40
CA HIS A 215 -14.26 10.54 16.10
C HIS A 215 -13.98 9.29 15.26
N LYS A 216 -13.77 8.17 15.95
CA LYS A 216 -13.45 6.88 15.32
C LYS A 216 -14.72 6.07 15.08
N PHE A 217 -14.91 5.68 13.82
CA PHE A 217 -15.99 4.80 13.39
C PHE A 217 -15.40 3.51 12.83
N LEU A 218 -16.00 2.38 13.18
CA LEU A 218 -15.63 1.07 12.69
C LEU A 218 -16.68 0.59 11.69
N LEU A 219 -16.25 0.32 10.47
CA LEU A 219 -17.02 -0.42 9.49
C LEU A 219 -16.64 -1.89 9.58
N PHE A 220 -17.61 -2.73 9.92
CA PHE A 220 -17.47 -4.18 9.91
C PHE A 220 -18.28 -4.78 8.76
N ILE A 221 -17.61 -5.50 7.87
CA ILE A 221 -18.23 -6.15 6.72
C ILE A 221 -17.97 -7.66 6.81
N ALA A 222 -19.03 -8.46 6.80
CA ALA A 222 -18.91 -9.91 6.71
C ALA A 222 -20.17 -10.57 6.12
N LYS A 223 -20.10 -11.87 5.81
CA LYS A 223 -21.29 -12.65 5.43
C LYS A 223 -22.24 -12.79 6.61
N ARG A 224 -23.55 -12.61 6.37
CA ARG A 224 -24.59 -12.93 7.36
C ARG A 224 -24.73 -14.45 7.49
N GLU A 225 -24.62 -14.97 8.71
CA GLU A 225 -24.84 -16.40 8.98
C GLU A 225 -26.32 -16.79 9.01
N VAL A 226 -27.20 -15.86 9.40
CA VAL A 226 -28.64 -16.08 9.53
C VAL A 226 -29.37 -15.07 8.63
N ARG A 227 -30.18 -15.58 7.69
CA ARG A 227 -30.97 -14.79 6.75
C ARG A 227 -32.36 -15.40 6.59
N ASP A 228 -33.39 -14.57 6.58
CA ASP A 228 -34.73 -14.97 6.15
C ASP A 228 -34.85 -14.76 4.64
N VAL A 229 -34.58 -15.79 3.83
CA VAL A 229 -34.57 -15.69 2.36
C VAL A 229 -35.85 -15.10 1.73
N THR A 230 -36.95 -15.01 2.48
CA THR A 230 -38.23 -14.44 2.01
C THR A 230 -38.30 -12.91 2.08
N ARG A 231 -37.38 -12.24 2.80
CA ARG A 231 -37.39 -10.78 2.99
C ARG A 231 -36.34 -10.08 2.13
N SER A 232 -36.69 -8.96 1.51
CA SER A 232 -35.77 -8.15 0.66
C SER A 232 -35.28 -6.87 1.35
N ASN A 233 -35.32 -6.78 2.68
CA ASN A 233 -34.89 -5.60 3.42
C ASN A 233 -33.35 -5.45 3.42
N LYS A 234 -32.84 -4.21 3.55
CA LYS A 234 -31.40 -3.89 3.67
C LYS A 234 -30.70 -4.71 4.76
N THR A 235 -31.37 -4.91 5.88
CA THR A 235 -30.89 -5.72 7.03
C THR A 235 -30.86 -7.22 6.77
N ASN A 236 -31.31 -7.68 5.60
CA ASN A 236 -31.38 -9.11 5.26
C ASN A 236 -30.56 -9.45 4.01
N MET A 237 -29.75 -8.53 3.49
CA MET A 237 -28.81 -8.79 2.40
C MET A 237 -27.72 -9.81 2.81
N PRO A 238 -27.15 -10.58 1.87
CA PRO A 238 -26.23 -11.68 2.20
C PRO A 238 -24.93 -11.21 2.88
N ILE A 239 -24.46 -10.01 2.54
CA ILE A 239 -23.35 -9.34 3.22
C ILE A 239 -23.92 -8.29 4.17
N MET A 240 -23.47 -8.25 5.41
CA MET A 240 -23.78 -7.16 6.34
C MET A 240 -22.67 -6.12 6.34
N ALA A 241 -23.05 -4.88 6.57
CA ALA A 241 -22.15 -3.78 6.83
C ALA A 241 -22.65 -3.03 8.06
N LEU A 242 -21.88 -3.07 9.13
CA LEU A 242 -22.23 -2.44 10.41
C LEU A 242 -21.30 -1.27 10.66
N TRP A 243 -21.87 -0.08 10.83
CA TRP A 243 -21.16 1.11 11.25
C TRP A 243 -21.29 1.28 12.76
N ILE A 244 -20.17 1.28 13.46
CA ILE A 244 -20.11 1.32 14.92
C ILE A 244 -19.31 2.53 15.35
N ASP A 245 -19.86 3.31 16.28
CA ASP A 245 -19.11 4.30 17.03
C ASP A 245 -18.25 3.58 18.09
N VAL A 246 -16.93 3.71 17.96
CA VAL A 246 -15.97 2.98 18.79
C VAL A 246 -15.96 3.50 20.23
N ALA A 247 -16.17 4.80 20.43
CA ALA A 247 -16.12 5.41 21.76
C ALA A 247 -17.35 5.02 22.59
N ASN A 248 -18.53 5.11 21.96
CA ASN A 248 -19.81 4.85 22.62
C ASN A 248 -20.29 3.42 22.50
N LYS A 249 -19.59 2.58 21.73
CA LYS A 249 -19.97 1.18 21.45
C LYS A 249 -21.40 1.05 20.91
N LYS A 250 -21.84 2.05 20.15
CA LYS A 250 -23.21 2.15 19.63
C LYS A 250 -23.19 1.86 18.13
N LEU A 251 -24.19 1.11 17.67
CA LEU A 251 -24.46 0.95 16.25
C LEU A 251 -25.03 2.27 15.70
N VAL A 252 -24.38 2.81 14.68
CA VAL A 252 -24.77 4.06 14.01
C VAL A 252 -25.67 3.76 12.82
N ASP A 253 -25.29 2.77 12.02
CA ASP A 253 -26.04 2.36 10.84
C ASP A 253 -25.87 0.86 10.57
N GLU A 254 -26.93 0.24 10.06
CA GLU A 254 -26.94 -1.17 9.62
C GLU A 254 -27.32 -1.24 8.15
N GLY A 255 -26.34 -1.61 7.34
CA GLY A 255 -26.49 -1.84 5.92
C GLY A 255 -26.30 -3.30 5.53
N GLY A 256 -26.24 -3.49 4.22
CA GLY A 256 -25.86 -4.75 3.61
C GLY A 256 -25.66 -4.60 2.12
N TYR A 257 -25.04 -5.62 1.53
CA TYR A 257 -24.71 -5.67 0.11
C TYR A 257 -25.08 -7.04 -0.46
N ASN A 258 -25.37 -7.07 -1.76
CA ASN A 258 -25.62 -8.33 -2.49
C ASN A 258 -24.32 -9.10 -2.73
N GLU A 259 -23.23 -8.38 -2.97
CA GLU A 259 -21.88 -8.91 -3.17
C GLU A 259 -20.90 -8.18 -2.24
N PHE A 260 -19.67 -8.67 -2.11
CA PHE A 260 -18.71 -7.99 -1.24
C PHE A 260 -18.28 -6.66 -1.85
N PRO A 261 -18.47 -5.53 -1.14
CA PRO A 261 -18.02 -4.22 -1.63
C PRO A 261 -16.51 -4.01 -1.45
N ALA A 262 -15.84 -4.88 -0.66
CA ALA A 262 -14.43 -4.76 -0.34
C ALA A 262 -13.61 -5.84 -1.05
N MET A 263 -12.60 -5.40 -1.79
CA MET A 263 -11.67 -6.24 -2.56
C MET A 263 -10.29 -6.15 -1.91
N CYS A 264 -9.82 -7.28 -1.38
CA CYS A 264 -8.49 -7.38 -0.76
C CYS A 264 -7.53 -8.11 -1.69
N HIS A 265 -6.58 -7.38 -2.26
CA HIS A 265 -5.48 -7.98 -3.00
C HIS A 265 -4.34 -8.39 -2.07
N ARG A 266 -3.81 -9.59 -2.24
CA ARG A 266 -2.58 -10.10 -1.61
C ARG A 266 -1.59 -10.53 -2.69
N PHE A 267 -0.44 -9.86 -2.78
CA PHE A 267 0.54 -10.07 -3.86
C PHE A 267 1.08 -11.50 -3.91
N ASP A 268 1.62 -11.99 -2.80
CA ASP A 268 2.09 -13.37 -2.66
C ASP A 268 1.60 -13.92 -1.32
N LYS A 269 0.71 -14.91 -1.34
CA LYS A 269 0.09 -15.39 -0.10
C LYS A 269 0.96 -16.46 0.57
N ARG A 270 1.42 -16.17 1.79
CA ARG A 270 2.03 -17.20 2.65
C ARG A 270 0.93 -18.06 3.30
N PRO A 271 1.12 -19.40 3.38
CA PRO A 271 0.16 -20.25 4.07
C PRO A 271 -0.09 -19.77 5.51
N PHE A 272 -1.36 -19.80 5.94
CA PHE A 272 -1.80 -19.48 7.31
C PHE A 272 -1.56 -18.03 7.78
N LEU A 273 -1.19 -17.12 6.89
CA LEU A 273 -1.13 -15.69 7.19
C LEU A 273 -2.19 -14.94 6.36
N PRO A 274 -2.97 -14.05 6.98
CA PRO A 274 -3.99 -13.29 6.27
C PRO A 274 -3.41 -12.28 5.29
N TRP A 275 -2.17 -11.83 5.55
CA TRP A 275 -1.51 -10.76 4.82
C TRP A 275 -0.68 -11.28 3.65
N GLY A 276 -0.64 -10.51 2.57
CA GLY A 276 0.23 -10.78 1.43
C GLY A 276 1.69 -10.40 1.70
N PHE A 277 2.59 -11.07 1.00
CA PHE A 277 4.03 -10.83 0.98
C PHE A 277 4.41 -10.10 -0.30
N SER A 278 5.15 -9.00 -0.17
CA SER A 278 5.37 -8.06 -1.27
C SER A 278 6.73 -8.25 -1.95
N PRO A 279 6.90 -7.78 -3.21
CA PRO A 279 8.22 -7.69 -3.81
C PRO A 279 9.13 -6.70 -3.06
N ALA A 280 8.60 -5.61 -2.48
CA ALA A 280 9.39 -4.70 -1.66
C ALA A 280 9.94 -5.36 -0.39
N MET A 281 9.20 -6.32 0.19
CA MET A 281 9.69 -7.15 1.30
C MET A 281 10.91 -7.98 0.91
N LYS A 282 10.92 -8.53 -0.33
CA LYS A 282 12.08 -9.23 -0.90
C LYS A 282 13.25 -8.26 -1.18
N ALA A 283 12.96 -7.04 -1.63
CA ALA A 283 13.96 -6.03 -1.98
C ALA A 283 14.55 -5.27 -0.77
N LEU A 284 13.87 -5.26 0.39
CA LEU A 284 14.26 -4.46 1.56
C LEU A 284 15.72 -4.68 2.04
N PRO A 285 16.28 -5.90 2.11
CA PRO A 285 17.67 -6.09 2.51
C PRO A 285 18.66 -5.40 1.58
N PHE A 286 18.36 -5.36 0.27
CA PHE A 286 19.18 -4.68 -0.73
C PHE A 286 18.98 -3.17 -0.68
N ALA A 287 17.75 -2.69 -0.46
CA ALA A 287 17.46 -1.28 -0.24
C ALA A 287 18.23 -0.69 0.97
N ARG A 288 18.32 -1.45 2.07
CA ARG A 288 19.11 -1.05 3.25
C ARG A 288 20.61 -0.96 2.93
N GLN A 289 21.14 -1.94 2.21
CA GLN A 289 22.54 -1.94 1.78
C GLN A 289 22.83 -0.78 0.83
N LEU A 290 21.95 -0.54 -0.14
CA LEU A 290 22.05 0.57 -1.09
C LEU A 290 22.18 1.91 -0.35
N ASN A 291 21.29 2.18 0.60
CA ASN A 291 21.32 3.40 1.40
C ASN A 291 22.56 3.50 2.31
N ALA A 292 23.01 2.39 2.90
CA ALA A 292 24.22 2.36 3.72
C ALA A 292 25.50 2.63 2.89
N ILE A 293 25.57 2.06 1.69
CA ILE A 293 26.66 2.28 0.74
C ILE A 293 26.61 3.73 0.24
N ALA A 294 25.43 4.25 -0.10
CA ALA A 294 25.26 5.63 -0.55
C ALA A 294 25.77 6.62 0.51
N LYS A 295 25.38 6.42 1.78
CA LYS A 295 25.87 7.22 2.91
C LYS A 295 27.39 7.12 3.09
N THR A 296 27.94 5.92 2.99
CA THR A 296 29.39 5.69 3.16
C THR A 296 30.18 6.30 2.01
N ASN A 297 29.69 6.14 0.78
CA ASN A 297 30.29 6.71 -0.41
C ASN A 297 30.23 8.23 -0.40
N LEU A 298 29.11 8.82 0.02
CA LEU A 298 28.99 10.27 0.22
C LEU A 298 30.06 10.78 1.18
N ARG A 299 30.29 10.09 2.31
CA ARG A 299 31.35 10.45 3.25
C ARG A 299 32.75 10.27 2.65
N ALA A 300 32.97 9.25 1.81
CA ALA A 300 34.23 9.05 1.11
C ALA A 300 34.49 10.16 0.09
N MET A 301 33.47 10.55 -0.69
CA MET A 301 33.53 11.68 -1.62
C MET A 301 33.85 12.98 -0.89
N MET A 302 33.19 13.25 0.25
CA MET A 302 33.51 14.41 1.08
C MET A 302 34.97 14.43 1.54
N LYS A 303 35.53 13.28 1.95
CA LYS A 303 36.95 13.19 2.32
C LYS A 303 37.90 13.34 1.14
N HIS A 304 37.48 12.93 -0.05
CA HIS A 304 38.28 13.09 -1.26
C HIS A 304 38.31 14.55 -1.72
N THR A 305 37.20 15.28 -1.60
CA THR A 305 37.09 16.70 -1.94
C THR A 305 37.67 17.62 -0.86
N ASP A 306 37.41 17.33 0.42
CA ASP A 306 37.83 18.13 1.58
C ASP A 306 38.39 17.22 2.70
N PRO A 307 39.63 16.72 2.53
CA PRO A 307 40.23 15.77 3.45
C PRO A 307 40.54 16.41 4.81
N PRO A 308 40.55 15.61 5.90
CA PRO A 308 41.02 16.11 7.19
C PRO A 308 42.52 16.42 7.13
N ILE A 309 42.92 17.47 7.83
CA ILE A 309 44.26 18.04 7.79
C ILE A 309 44.95 17.80 9.13
N ALA A 310 46.20 17.37 9.09
CA ALA A 310 47.08 17.26 10.24
C ALA A 310 47.98 18.51 10.34
N LEU A 311 47.97 19.17 11.50
CA LEU A 311 48.82 20.33 11.83
C LEU A 311 49.78 19.97 12.97
N PRO A 312 51.01 20.50 12.97
CA PRO A 312 51.95 20.27 14.06
C PRO A 312 51.60 21.20 15.24
N ASN A 313 51.54 20.67 16.46
CA ASN A 313 51.37 21.47 17.67
C ASN A 313 52.12 20.84 18.86
N ASN A 314 52.70 21.69 19.71
CA ASN A 314 53.53 21.27 20.85
C ASN A 314 52.75 21.09 22.16
N ALA A 315 51.45 21.44 22.23
CA ALA A 315 50.80 21.68 23.53
C ALA A 315 49.51 20.89 23.82
N PHE A 316 48.82 20.27 22.85
CA PHE A 316 47.60 19.50 23.18
C PHE A 316 47.24 18.46 22.10
N ILE A 317 47.11 17.19 22.50
CA ILE A 317 46.58 16.11 21.64
C ILE A 317 45.07 16.10 21.83
N MET A 318 44.34 16.69 20.88
CA MET A 318 42.90 16.46 20.79
C MET A 318 42.62 15.01 20.33
N PRO A 319 41.48 14.41 20.74
CA PRO A 319 41.11 13.09 20.24
C PRO A 319 41.03 13.09 18.71
N PHE A 320 41.53 12.01 18.10
CA PHE A 320 41.59 11.85 16.66
C PHE A 320 40.19 11.95 16.02
N ASN A 321 40.06 12.82 15.02
CA ASN A 321 38.82 13.06 14.28
C ASN A 321 39.03 12.87 12.78
N ALA A 322 38.40 11.82 12.24
CA ALA A 322 38.45 11.48 10.82
C ALA A 322 37.22 11.96 10.02
N ASN A 323 36.47 12.95 10.52
CA ASN A 323 35.41 13.59 9.75
C ASN A 323 36.00 14.47 8.63
N PRO A 324 35.26 14.67 7.51
CA PRO A 324 35.68 15.63 6.49
C PRO A 324 35.99 17.00 7.11
N ARG A 325 37.01 17.69 6.57
CA ARG A 325 37.48 19.00 7.06
C ARG A 325 37.97 19.06 8.51
N ALA A 326 38.11 17.94 9.22
CA ALA A 326 38.58 17.95 10.60
C ALA A 326 40.06 18.34 10.69
N ILE A 327 40.39 19.19 11.67
CA ILE A 327 41.77 19.57 11.97
C ILE A 327 42.27 18.71 13.12
N ASN A 328 43.40 18.04 12.90
CA ASN A 328 44.03 17.18 13.89
C ASN A 328 45.42 17.69 14.22
N TYR A 329 45.78 17.65 15.49
CA TYR A 329 47.08 18.12 15.96
C TYR A 329 47.97 16.93 16.30
N TYR A 330 49.20 16.93 15.79
CA TYR A 330 50.20 15.91 16.11
C TYR A 330 51.48 16.54 16.65
N ASN A 331 52.18 15.77 17.49
CA ASN A 331 53.45 16.22 18.07
C ASN A 331 54.58 16.03 17.06
N LYS A 332 55.22 17.15 16.68
CA LYS A 332 56.30 17.20 15.68
C LYS A 332 57.55 16.40 16.10
N ASN A 333 57.78 16.20 17.41
CA ASN A 333 58.96 15.48 17.90
C ASN A 333 58.95 13.97 17.60
N SER A 334 57.82 13.42 17.15
CA SER A 334 57.64 11.98 16.93
C SER A 334 57.65 11.55 15.46
N MET A 335 57.72 12.49 14.50
CA MET A 335 57.54 12.19 13.08
C MET A 335 58.48 13.01 12.17
N ASP A 336 59.08 12.35 11.17
CA ASP A 336 60.14 12.91 10.33
C ASP A 336 59.65 14.03 9.40
N SER A 337 60.40 15.13 9.38
CA SER A 337 59.99 16.49 9.05
C SER A 337 60.09 16.82 7.56
N SER A 338 59.39 16.09 6.68
CA SER A 338 59.30 16.49 5.26
C SER A 338 57.99 17.18 4.86
N LYS A 339 56.92 17.09 5.66
CA LYS A 339 55.65 17.79 5.43
C LYS A 339 55.01 18.23 6.75
N ASP A 340 55.12 19.51 7.08
CA ASP A 340 54.54 20.08 8.31
C ASP A 340 53.01 19.99 8.32
N ILE A 341 52.36 20.10 7.16
CA ILE A 341 50.91 19.97 6.98
C ILE A 341 50.63 18.91 5.93
N PHE A 342 49.81 17.91 6.25
CA PHE A 342 49.39 16.91 5.28
C PHE A 342 47.93 16.50 5.48
N ALA A 343 47.26 16.19 4.38
CA ALA A 343 45.97 15.52 4.38
C ALA A 343 46.15 14.04 4.74
N PHE A 344 45.27 13.49 5.57
CA PHE A 344 45.32 12.07 5.93
C PHE A 344 43.97 11.38 5.75
N GLY A 345 43.97 10.06 5.55
CA GLY A 345 42.73 9.27 5.47
C GLY A 345 42.05 9.19 4.10
N ASN A 346 42.73 9.57 3.00
CA ASN A 346 42.20 9.47 1.63
C ASN A 346 42.62 8.14 0.95
N PHE A 347 42.34 7.00 1.57
CA PHE A 347 42.71 5.67 1.04
C PHE A 347 41.54 4.89 0.42
N GLY A 348 40.31 5.42 0.48
CA GLY A 348 39.16 4.78 -0.15
C GLY A 348 38.99 5.27 -1.58
N ASP A 349 38.71 4.35 -2.52
CA ASP A 349 38.35 4.68 -3.90
C ASP A 349 36.82 4.88 -4.02
N PRO A 350 36.33 6.12 -4.27
CA PRO A 350 34.91 6.37 -4.47
C PRO A 350 34.29 5.59 -5.65
N GLN A 351 35.10 5.17 -6.64
CA GLN A 351 34.62 4.41 -7.79
C GLN A 351 34.11 3.02 -7.40
N VAL A 352 34.75 2.37 -6.41
CA VAL A 352 34.25 1.09 -5.87
C VAL A 352 32.86 1.26 -5.27
N GLY A 353 32.62 2.38 -4.60
CA GLY A 353 31.30 2.74 -4.06
C GLY A 353 30.25 2.91 -5.15
N LEU A 354 30.58 3.61 -6.24
CA LEU A 354 29.68 3.80 -7.39
C LEU A 354 29.32 2.48 -8.07
N ASN A 355 30.30 1.59 -8.29
CA ASN A 355 30.05 0.26 -8.87
C ASN A 355 29.14 -0.60 -7.97
N ALA A 356 29.34 -0.53 -6.65
CA ALA A 356 28.48 -1.23 -5.70
C ALA A 356 27.05 -0.66 -5.70
N LEU A 357 26.89 0.67 -5.76
CA LEU A 357 25.58 1.31 -5.86
C LEU A 357 24.82 0.84 -7.10
N GLU A 358 25.47 0.82 -8.26
CA GLU A 358 24.86 0.33 -9.50
C GLU A 358 24.43 -1.13 -9.37
N TYR A 359 25.28 -2.00 -8.83
CA TYR A 359 24.95 -3.42 -8.62
C TYR A 359 23.71 -3.60 -7.73
N TYR A 360 23.65 -2.92 -6.59
CA TYR A 360 22.51 -3.03 -5.67
C TYR A 360 21.25 -2.36 -6.21
N SER A 361 21.38 -1.25 -6.94
CA SER A 361 20.26 -0.60 -7.62
C SER A 361 19.63 -1.54 -8.64
N GLN A 362 20.45 -2.21 -9.48
CA GLN A 362 19.99 -3.22 -10.43
C GLN A 362 19.29 -4.41 -9.75
N LYS A 363 19.79 -4.86 -8.59
CA LYS A 363 19.10 -5.91 -7.81
C LYS A 363 17.74 -5.47 -7.30
N VAL A 364 17.62 -4.24 -6.79
CA VAL A 364 16.33 -3.68 -6.35
C VAL A 364 15.36 -3.56 -7.52
N LYS A 365 15.81 -3.02 -8.66
CA LYS A 365 15.03 -2.90 -9.90
C LYS A 365 14.50 -4.26 -10.39
N SER A 366 15.37 -5.26 -10.44
CA SER A 366 15.01 -6.62 -10.87
C SER A 366 13.96 -7.26 -9.96
N LEU A 367 14.10 -7.14 -8.63
CA LEU A 367 13.15 -7.70 -7.66
C LEU A 367 11.77 -7.02 -7.68
N MET A 368 11.73 -5.74 -8.06
CA MET A 368 10.50 -4.96 -8.23
C MET A 368 9.95 -5.02 -9.66
N TYR A 369 10.45 -5.93 -10.49
CA TYR A 369 10.01 -6.14 -11.88
C TYR A 369 10.12 -4.90 -12.77
N TYR A 370 11.01 -3.96 -12.43
CA TYR A 370 11.19 -2.69 -13.13
C TYR A 370 11.45 -2.86 -14.64
N ASP A 371 12.37 -3.76 -15.01
CA ASP A 371 12.74 -4.03 -16.41
C ASP A 371 11.64 -4.74 -17.21
N VAL A 372 10.68 -5.35 -16.52
CA VAL A 372 9.50 -5.96 -17.14
C VAL A 372 8.49 -4.86 -17.47
N PHE A 373 8.26 -3.93 -16.53
CA PHE A 373 7.32 -2.84 -16.71
C PHE A 373 7.79 -1.77 -17.70
N LEU A 374 9.07 -1.40 -17.70
CA LEU A 374 9.62 -0.49 -18.72
C LEU A 374 9.53 -1.07 -20.14
N ALA A 375 9.65 -2.39 -20.27
CA ALA A 375 9.49 -3.02 -21.57
C ALA A 375 8.06 -2.84 -22.13
N PHE A 376 7.05 -2.63 -21.28
CA PHE A 376 5.68 -2.34 -21.73
C PHE A 376 5.51 -0.91 -22.23
N GLU A 377 6.12 0.06 -21.56
CA GLU A 377 5.99 1.48 -21.93
C GLU A 377 6.57 1.76 -23.33
N GLY A 378 7.67 1.09 -23.69
CA GLY A 378 8.30 1.19 -25.01
C GLY A 378 7.44 0.67 -26.18
N LEU A 379 6.37 -0.08 -25.91
CA LEU A 379 5.55 -0.73 -26.94
C LEU A 379 4.51 0.20 -27.59
N GLY A 380 4.12 1.27 -26.92
CA GLY A 380 3.04 2.15 -27.38
C GLY A 380 3.33 2.93 -28.66
N LYS A 381 4.59 3.00 -29.12
CA LYS A 381 5.00 3.88 -30.23
C LYS A 381 5.31 3.19 -31.55
N GLN A 382 5.76 1.94 -31.56
CA GLN A 382 6.08 1.19 -32.79
C GLN A 382 6.05 -0.31 -32.45
N MET A 383 5.33 -1.17 -33.19
CA MET A 383 5.86 -2.43 -33.76
C MET A 383 4.81 -3.51 -34.09
N ASN A 384 5.12 -4.24 -35.16
CA ASN A 384 4.43 -5.43 -35.70
C ASN A 384 5.33 -6.70 -35.62
N ASN A 385 6.38 -6.72 -34.77
CA ASN A 385 7.39 -7.79 -34.77
C ASN A 385 7.07 -8.91 -33.75
N PRO A 386 6.91 -10.18 -34.21
CA PRO A 386 6.61 -11.33 -33.35
C PRO A 386 7.64 -11.61 -32.24
N GLU A 387 8.92 -11.35 -32.48
CA GLU A 387 10.00 -11.60 -31.50
C GLU A 387 9.85 -10.75 -30.22
N VAL A 388 9.31 -9.54 -30.34
CA VAL A 388 9.04 -8.67 -29.18
C VAL A 388 7.86 -9.20 -28.38
N MET A 389 6.83 -9.70 -29.04
CA MET A 389 5.71 -10.37 -28.37
C MET A 389 6.15 -11.65 -27.64
N GLU A 390 7.11 -12.38 -28.21
CA GLU A 390 7.69 -13.56 -27.57
C GLU A 390 8.49 -13.20 -26.30
N ARG A 391 9.33 -12.16 -26.36
CA ARG A 391 10.05 -11.65 -25.16
C ARG A 391 9.11 -11.11 -24.10
N ILE A 392 8.00 -10.48 -24.49
CA ILE A 392 6.96 -10.06 -23.56
C ILE A 392 6.35 -11.27 -22.89
N ASN A 393 5.93 -12.29 -23.65
CA ASN A 393 5.33 -13.50 -23.09
C ASN A 393 6.28 -14.23 -22.14
N GLU A 394 7.57 -14.30 -22.45
CA GLU A 394 8.59 -14.86 -21.56
C GLU A 394 8.70 -14.05 -20.24
N LYS A 395 8.82 -12.73 -20.34
CA LYS A 395 8.85 -11.84 -19.16
C LYS A 395 7.54 -11.89 -18.36
N MET A 396 6.41 -12.13 -19.02
CA MET A 396 5.10 -12.24 -18.40
C MET A 396 4.88 -13.54 -17.65
N SER A 397 5.53 -14.62 -18.08
CA SER A 397 5.56 -15.86 -17.31
C SER A 397 6.10 -15.62 -15.89
N MET A 398 7.05 -14.69 -15.72
CA MET A 398 7.60 -14.33 -14.41
C MET A 398 6.63 -13.54 -13.52
N LEU A 399 5.73 -12.75 -14.10
CA LEU A 399 4.68 -12.00 -13.39
C LEU A 399 3.38 -12.78 -13.20
N GLY A 400 3.24 -13.93 -13.88
CA GLY A 400 2.02 -14.74 -13.95
C GLY A 400 1.32 -14.98 -12.59
N PRO A 401 2.03 -15.37 -11.52
CA PRO A 401 1.40 -15.58 -10.21
C PRO A 401 0.84 -14.29 -9.58
N ALA A 402 1.56 -13.16 -9.71
CA ALA A 402 1.14 -11.88 -9.14
C ALA A 402 -0.04 -11.26 -9.91
N VAL A 403 0.01 -11.32 -11.24
CA VAL A 403 -1.08 -10.90 -12.13
C VAL A 403 -2.32 -11.77 -11.92
N GLY A 404 -2.15 -13.10 -11.84
CA GLY A 404 -3.26 -14.03 -11.65
C GLY A 404 -4.02 -13.78 -10.35
N ARG A 405 -3.32 -13.38 -9.28
CA ARG A 405 -3.94 -12.99 -8.01
C ARG A 405 -4.72 -11.69 -8.11
N TRP A 406 -4.18 -10.67 -8.77
CA TRP A 406 -4.92 -9.44 -9.07
C TRP A 406 -6.22 -9.73 -9.81
N THR A 407 -6.16 -10.59 -10.83
CA THR A 407 -7.36 -11.01 -11.55
C THR A 407 -8.34 -11.74 -10.64
N SER A 408 -7.89 -12.67 -9.79
CA SER A 408 -8.80 -13.47 -8.96
C SER A 408 -9.32 -12.80 -7.70
N GLU A 409 -8.60 -11.82 -7.13
CA GLU A 409 -8.95 -11.22 -5.84
C GLU A 409 -9.57 -9.82 -5.98
N VAL A 410 -9.37 -9.13 -7.11
CA VAL A 410 -9.88 -7.76 -7.33
C VAL A 410 -10.71 -7.63 -8.60
N LEU A 411 -10.23 -8.15 -9.74
CA LEU A 411 -10.95 -7.96 -11.02
C LEU A 411 -12.07 -8.97 -11.24
N ASN A 412 -12.03 -10.10 -10.53
CA ASN A 412 -13.06 -11.14 -10.52
C ASN A 412 -13.18 -11.75 -9.10
N PRO A 413 -13.59 -10.94 -8.10
CA PRO A 413 -13.56 -11.28 -6.67
C PRO A 413 -14.59 -12.34 -6.24
#